data_AF-Q9MVP1-F1
#
_entry.id   AF-Q9MVP1-F1
#
_cell.length_a   1.000
_cell.length_b   1.000
_cell.length_c   1.000
_cell.angle_alpha   90.00
_cell.angle_beta   90.00
_cell.angle_gamma   90.00
#
_symmetry.space_group_name_H-M   'P 1'
#
loop_
_entity.id
_entity.type
_entity.pdbx_description
1 polymer ?
#
loop_
_entity_poly.entity_id
_entity_poly.type
_entity_poly.pdbx_seq_one_letter_code
_entity_poly.pdbx_strand_id
1 'polypeptide(L)'
;MTNTQTRVIKQINKTILATCSFIFLFGFFLSSATSTILIQTNEWSILTAAILISIVELFNYLKHKFQFNDRKSGYNCFFFINLAKLGLLYGLFIDAFKLGS
;
A
#
# COMPACT_ATOMS: atom_id res chain seq x y z
N MET A 1 19.77 6.44 -31.92
CA MET A 1 19.14 5.58 -30.89
C MET A 1 17.73 5.23 -31.35
N THR A 2 17.52 4.00 -31.83
CA THR A 2 16.65 3.73 -33.00
C THR A 2 15.55 2.69 -32.69
N ASN A 3 14.37 3.14 -32.25
CA ASN A 3 13.09 2.42 -32.11
C ASN A 3 13.04 1.14 -31.21
N THR A 4 14.08 0.31 -31.17
CA THR A 4 14.14 -0.88 -30.29
C THR A 4 14.27 -0.47 -28.82
N GLN A 5 15.15 0.49 -28.51
CA GLN A 5 15.31 1.05 -27.17
C GLN A 5 14.01 1.70 -26.66
N THR A 6 13.28 2.42 -27.52
CA THR A 6 12.00 3.03 -27.14
C THR A 6 10.91 1.98 -26.90
N ARG A 7 10.90 0.87 -27.64
CA ARG A 7 10.00 -0.28 -27.37
C ARG A 7 10.31 -0.95 -26.04
N VAL A 8 11.59 -1.17 -25.72
CA VAL A 8 12.01 -1.77 -24.44
C VAL A 8 11.60 -0.89 -23.27
N ILE A 9 11.84 0.42 -23.34
CA ILE A 9 11.42 1.37 -22.28
C ILE A 9 9.90 1.39 -22.11
N LYS A 10 9.13 1.40 -23.22
CA LYS A 10 7.67 1.30 -23.17
C LYS A 10 7.21 -0.01 -22.53
N GLN A 11 7.87 -1.13 -22.83
CA GLN A 11 7.54 -2.44 -22.27
C GLN A 11 7.86 -2.51 -20.77
N ILE A 12 9.02 -2.01 -20.34
CA ILE A 12 9.41 -1.94 -18.92
C ILE A 12 8.44 -1.05 -18.14
N ASN A 13 8.07 0.11 -18.68
CA ASN A 13 7.09 0.98 -18.02
C ASN A 13 5.71 0.32 -17.92
N LYS A 14 5.30 -0.45 -18.95
CA LYS A 14 4.04 -1.21 -18.91
C LYS A 14 4.07 -2.32 -17.85
N THR A 15 5.18 -3.05 -17.70
CA THR A 15 5.28 -4.11 -16.68
C THR A 15 5.34 -3.52 -15.27
N ILE A 16 6.07 -2.42 -15.06
CA ILE A 16 6.10 -1.69 -13.78
C ILE A 16 4.71 -1.17 -13.43
N LEU A 17 3.99 -0.59 -14.38
CA LEU A 17 2.62 -0.11 -14.14
C LEU A 17 1.70 -1.27 -13.72
N ALA A 18 1.78 -2.42 -14.40
CA ALA A 18 0.97 -3.59 -14.08
C ALA A 18 1.28 -4.14 -12.67
N THR A 19 2.55 -4.23 -12.28
CA THR A 19 2.92 -4.66 -10.92
C THR A 19 2.45 -3.65 -9.88
N CYS A 20 2.63 -2.35 -10.12
CA CYS A 20 2.13 -1.30 -9.22
C CYS A 20 0.61 -1.40 -8.98
N SER A 21 -0.18 -1.58 -10.04
CA SER A 21 -1.64 -1.76 -9.93
C SER A 21 -2.01 -3.03 -9.16
N PHE A 22 -1.31 -4.15 -9.41
CA PHE A 22 -1.55 -5.40 -8.69
C PHE A 22 -1.28 -5.27 -7.19
N ILE A 23 -0.15 -4.66 -6.80
CA ILE A 23 0.19 -4.42 -5.40
C ILE A 23 -0.78 -3.45 -4.72
N PHE A 24 -1.22 -2.41 -5.41
CA PHE A 24 -2.23 -1.49 -4.89
C PHE A 24 -3.56 -2.21 -4.62
N LEU A 25 -4.04 -3.02 -5.58
CA LEU A 25 -5.26 -3.82 -5.42
C LEU A 25 -5.11 -4.88 -4.32
N PHE A 26 -3.93 -5.46 -4.17
CA PHE A 26 -3.64 -6.38 -3.07
C PHE A 26 -3.75 -5.67 -1.70
N GLY A 27 -3.23 -4.46 -1.58
CA GLY A 27 -3.42 -3.62 -0.39
C GLY A 27 -4.89 -3.30 -0.12
N PHE A 28 -5.67 -2.99 -1.15
CA PHE A 28 -7.11 -2.76 -1.05
C PHE A 28 -7.87 -4.01 -0.60
N PHE A 29 -7.51 -5.18 -1.13
CA PHE A 29 -8.07 -6.46 -0.69
C PHE A 29 -7.76 -6.71 0.80
N LEU A 30 -6.52 -6.46 1.22
CA LEU A 30 -6.12 -6.59 2.63
C LEU A 30 -6.92 -5.64 3.54
N SER A 31 -7.25 -4.43 3.08
CA SER A 31 -8.16 -3.54 3.79
C SER A 31 -9.52 -4.18 4.05
N SER A 32 -10.14 -4.75 3.01
CA SER A 32 -11.46 -5.40 3.17
C SER A 32 -11.42 -6.62 4.10
N ALA A 33 -10.34 -7.42 4.04
CA ALA A 33 -10.14 -8.52 4.98
C ALA A 33 -9.98 -8.00 6.41
N THR A 34 -9.17 -6.95 6.59
CA THR A 34 -8.90 -6.33 7.88
C THR A 34 -10.16 -5.69 8.48
N SER A 35 -10.98 -5.02 7.68
CA SER A 35 -12.25 -4.44 8.15
C SER A 35 -13.24 -5.52 8.60
N THR A 36 -13.32 -6.66 7.90
CA THR A 36 -14.19 -7.78 8.33
C THR A 36 -13.73 -8.44 9.63
N ILE A 37 -12.41 -8.57 9.84
CA ILE A 37 -11.86 -9.19 11.05
C ILE A 37 -11.98 -8.24 12.25
N LEU A 38 -11.71 -6.94 12.06
CA LEU A 38 -11.65 -5.98 13.15
C LEU A 38 -13.01 -5.41 13.56
N ILE A 39 -13.94 -5.25 12.61
CA ILE A 39 -15.24 -4.59 12.84
C ILE A 39 -16.34 -5.62 13.15
N GLN A 40 -16.02 -6.91 13.27
CA GLN A 40 -17.01 -7.95 13.57
C GLN A 40 -17.85 -7.62 14.82
N THR A 41 -17.25 -6.98 15.82
CA THR A 41 -17.94 -6.39 16.97
C THR A 41 -17.70 -4.88 16.98
N ASN A 42 -18.76 -4.10 16.74
CA ASN A 42 -18.67 -2.64 16.60
C ASN A 42 -18.07 -1.92 17.82
N GLU A 43 -18.20 -2.48 19.02
CA GLU A 43 -17.70 -1.89 20.27
C GLU A 43 -16.17 -1.78 20.34
N TRP A 44 -15.45 -2.66 19.64
CA TRP A 44 -13.98 -2.68 19.66
C TRP A 44 -13.36 -1.85 18.52
N SER A 45 -14.19 -1.21 17.68
CA SER A 45 -13.74 -0.45 16.51
C SER A 45 -12.67 0.59 16.84
N ILE A 46 -12.81 1.34 17.94
CA ILE A 46 -11.82 2.35 18.35
C ILE A 46 -10.45 1.76 18.73
N LEU A 47 -10.45 0.62 19.44
CA LEU A 47 -9.22 -0.10 19.81
C LEU A 47 -8.56 -0.68 18.56
N THR A 48 -9.35 -1.26 17.67
CA THR A 48 -8.82 -1.81 16.40
C THR A 48 -8.24 -0.73 15.50
N ALA A 49 -8.84 0.47 15.45
CA ALA A 49 -8.28 1.62 14.73
C ALA A 49 -6.93 2.06 15.32
N ALA A 50 -6.82 2.14 16.65
CA ALA A 50 -5.56 2.47 17.32
C ALA A 50 -4.45 1.44 17.02
N ILE A 51 -4.80 0.14 17.03
CA ILE A 51 -3.86 -0.94 16.68
C ILE A 51 -3.44 -0.83 15.20
N LEU A 52 -4.37 -0.60 14.29
CA LEU A 52 -4.07 -0.43 12.86
C LEU A 52 -3.11 0.72 12.60
N ILE A 53 -3.38 1.89 13.19
CA ILE A 53 -2.53 3.08 13.07
C ILE A 53 -1.16 2.80 13.66
N SER A 54 -1.10 2.11 14.81
CA SER A 54 0.17 1.69 15.43
C SER A 54 0.99 0.78 14.52
N ILE A 55 0.34 -0.16 13.81
CA ILE A 55 1.01 -1.03 12.83
C ILE A 55 1.53 -0.22 11.63
N VAL A 56 0.72 0.68 11.07
CA VAL A 56 1.11 1.54 9.94
C VAL A 56 2.33 2.40 10.31
N GLU A 57 2.34 2.95 11.52
CA GLU A 57 3.44 3.76 12.04
C GLU A 57 4.68 2.91 12.35
N LEU A 58 4.51 1.70 12.89
CA LEU A 58 5.62 0.75 13.06
C LEU A 58 6.32 0.47 11.73
N PHE A 59 5.57 0.28 10.63
CA PHE A 59 6.18 0.12 9.30
C PHE A 59 6.95 1.37 8.85
N ASN A 60 6.45 2.58 9.14
CA ASN A 60 7.16 3.83 8.84
C ASN A 60 8.46 3.94 9.64
N TYR A 61 8.38 3.65 10.94
CA TYR A 61 9.54 3.64 11.83
C TYR A 61 10.59 2.63 11.38
N LEU A 62 10.21 1.41 10.98
CA LEU A 62 11.14 0.42 10.43
C LEU A 62 11.84 0.93 9.17
N LYS A 63 11.10 1.52 8.22
CA LYS A 63 11.67 2.13 7.02
C LYS A 63 12.74 3.18 7.36
N HIS A 64 12.43 4.05 8.33
CA HIS A 64 13.36 5.10 8.77
C HIS A 64 14.56 4.53 9.53
N LYS A 65 14.35 3.59 10.46
CA LYS A 65 15.38 2.98 11.29
C LYS A 65 16.46 2.27 10.48
N PHE A 66 16.06 1.54 9.44
CA PHE A 66 17.00 0.85 8.57
C PHE A 66 17.66 1.77 7.53
N GLN A 67 17.47 3.10 7.64
CA GLN A 67 18.08 4.12 6.76
C GLN A 67 17.94 3.77 5.27
N PHE A 68 16.77 3.26 4.88
CA PHE A 68 16.47 3.06 3.47
C PHE A 68 16.33 4.42 2.80
N ASN A 69 17.47 4.97 2.37
CA ASN A 69 17.50 6.18 1.58
C ASN A 69 16.95 5.85 0.19
N ASP A 70 15.67 6.20 -0.01
CA ASP A 70 14.99 6.15 -1.32
C ASP A 70 15.77 6.91 -2.40
N ARG A 71 16.68 7.81 -2.01
CA ARG A 71 17.48 8.65 -2.92
C ARG A 71 18.44 7.87 -3.82
N LYS A 72 18.83 6.63 -3.49
CA LYS A 72 19.94 5.94 -4.21
C LYS A 72 19.57 4.67 -4.98
N SER A 73 18.41 4.06 -4.78
CA SER A 73 18.07 2.81 -5.47
C SER A 73 16.64 2.84 -5.95
N GLY A 74 16.46 2.68 -7.26
CA GLY A 74 15.15 2.54 -7.89
C GLY A 74 14.35 1.39 -7.27
N TYR A 75 13.02 1.44 -7.44
CA TYR A 75 12.02 0.41 -7.10
C TYR A 75 12.48 -0.66 -6.08
N ASN A 76 12.85 -0.26 -4.87
CA ASN A 76 13.20 -1.19 -3.80
C ASN A 76 11.94 -1.92 -3.27
N CYS A 77 12.12 -3.02 -2.53
CA CYS A 77 11.03 -3.73 -1.84
C CYS A 77 10.11 -2.77 -1.03
N PHE A 78 10.68 -1.73 -0.42
CA PHE A 78 9.94 -0.68 0.29
C PHE A 78 8.96 0.11 -0.58
N PHE A 79 9.26 0.30 -1.87
CA PHE A 79 8.33 0.96 -2.79
C PHE A 79 7.06 0.13 -2.94
N PHE A 80 7.17 -1.19 -3.11
CA PHE A 80 6.03 -2.09 -3.17
C PHE A 80 5.27 -2.17 -1.84
N ILE A 81 5.97 -2.19 -0.69
CA ILE A 81 5.33 -2.13 0.63
C ILE A 81 4.53 -0.82 0.78
N ASN A 82 5.10 0.32 0.36
CA ASN A 82 4.40 1.60 0.42
C ASN A 82 3.17 1.64 -0.49
N LEU A 83 3.23 1.05 -1.68
CA LEU A 83 2.06 0.91 -2.56
C LEU A 83 0.96 0.04 -1.93
N ALA A 84 1.32 -1.07 -1.28
CA ALA A 84 0.35 -1.89 -0.55
C ALA A 84 -0.26 -1.12 0.64
N LYS A 85 0.55 -0.36 1.38
CA LYS A 85 0.07 0.53 2.46
C LYS A 85 -0.90 1.58 1.96
N LEU A 86 -0.64 2.19 0.79
CA LEU A 86 -1.55 3.14 0.16
C LEU A 86 -2.88 2.49 -0.20
N GLY A 87 -2.85 1.28 -0.77
CA GLY A 87 -4.06 0.50 -1.05
C GLY A 87 -4.87 0.18 0.21
N LEU A 88 -4.19 -0.19 1.30
CA LEU A 88 -4.81 -0.48 2.59
C LEU A 88 -5.50 0.77 3.17
N LEU A 89 -4.77 1.90 3.26
CA LEU A 89 -5.32 3.15 3.79
C LEU A 89 -6.48 3.66 2.95
N TYR A 90 -6.38 3.59 1.62
CA TYR A 90 -7.43 4.01 0.71
C TYR A 90 -8.68 3.13 0.83
N GLY A 91 -8.50 1.81 0.96
CA GLY A 91 -9.61 0.88 1.21
C GLY A 91 -10.34 1.18 2.51
N LEU A 92 -9.60 1.38 3.61
CA LEU A 92 -10.20 1.67 4.92
C LEU A 92 -10.91 3.03 4.90
N PHE A 93 -10.34 4.02 4.21
CA PHE A 93 -10.95 5.34 4.05
C PHE A 93 -12.26 5.25 3.26
N ILE A 94 -12.29 4.49 2.16
CA ILE A 94 -13.52 4.27 1.39
C ILE A 94 -14.58 3.59 2.25
N ASP A 95 -14.22 2.53 2.98
CA ASP A 95 -15.19 1.81 3.81
C ASP A 95 -15.70 2.66 4.97
N ALA A 96 -14.83 3.48 5.59
CA ALA A 96 -15.25 4.47 6.58
C ALA A 96 -16.17 5.53 5.98
N PHE A 97 -15.88 6.02 4.77
CA PHE A 97 -16.74 6.97 4.07
C PHE A 97 -18.12 6.37 3.76
N LYS A 98 -18.19 5.12 3.30
CA LYS A 98 -19.47 4.42 3.03
C LYS A 98 -20.35 4.27 4.28
N LEU A 99 -19.74 4.12 5.46
CA LEU A 99 -20.47 3.97 6.72
C LEU A 99 -20.82 5.32 7.36
N GLY A 100 -20.03 6.35 7.08
CA GLY A 100 -20.19 7.70 7.63
C GLY A 100 -20.99 8.66 6.74
N SER A 101 -21.20 8.33 5.46
CA SER A 101 -22.11 9.04 4.54
C SER A 101 -23.55 8.55 4.71
#